data_AF-A0A0E3WW19-F1
#
_entry.id   AF-A0A0E3WW19-F1
#
_cell.length_a   1.000
_cell.length_b   1.000
_cell.length_c   1.000
_cell.angle_alpha   90.00
_cell.angle_beta   90.00
_cell.angle_gamma   90.00
#
_symmetry.space_group_name_H-M   'P 1'
#
loop_
_entity.id
_entity.type
_entity.pdbx_description
1 polymer ?
#
loop_
_entity_poly.entity_id
_entity_poly.type
_entity_poly.pdbx_seq_one_letter_code
_entity_poly.pdbx_strand_id
1 'polypeptide(L)'
;MGTFKGLVYVKHGRVGSKSEGPDYYLQTCDGEHLLKYADRCLWKPDYYLEFFCRKFVEINGEFDKEINTINVKCVSEIFTGLIPRNEALLTTKV
;
A
#
# COMPACT_ATOMS: atom_id res chain seq x y z
N MET A 1 14.66 -3.96 -2.62
CA MET A 1 14.15 -2.59 -2.79
C MET A 1 13.42 -2.53 -4.11
N GLY A 2 12.21 -1.97 -4.15
CA GLY A 2 11.39 -1.92 -5.35
C GLY A 2 10.43 -0.74 -5.33
N THR A 3 9.85 -0.46 -6.50
CA THR A 3 8.89 0.61 -6.73
C THR A 3 7.53 -0.01 -7.04
N PHE A 4 6.51 0.37 -6.28
CA PHE A 4 5.17 -0.18 -6.34
C PHE A 4 4.17 0.93 -6.63
N LYS A 5 3.22 0.70 -7.53
CA LYS A 5 2.23 1.70 -7.93
C LYS A 5 0.83 1.19 -7.68
N GLY A 6 -0.03 2.03 -7.14
CA GLY A 6 -1.39 1.62 -6.80
C GLY A 6 -2.19 2.68 -6.07
N LEU A 7 -3.39 2.32 -5.65
CA LEU A 7 -4.27 3.15 -4.84
C LEU A 7 -4.07 2.81 -3.36
N VAL A 8 -3.81 3.80 -2.51
CA VAL A 8 -3.80 3.57 -1.05
C VAL A 8 -5.23 3.61 -0.54
N TYR A 9 -5.58 2.66 0.32
CA TYR A 9 -6.86 2.65 1.00
C TYR A 9 -6.75 1.98 2.37
N VAL A 10 -7.78 2.16 3.19
CA VAL A 10 -7.81 1.67 4.57
C VAL A 10 -8.82 0.54 4.71
N LYS A 11 -8.42 -0.53 5.40
CA LYS A 11 -9.34 -1.54 5.94
C LYS A 11 -9.40 -1.40 7.46
N HIS A 12 -10.62 -1.41 7.98
CA HIS A 12 -10.88 -1.47 9.42
C HIS A 12 -11.24 -2.93 9.73
N GLY A 13 -10.26 -3.70 10.20
CA GLY A 13 -10.23 -5.13 9.94
C GLY A 13 -10.34 -6.09 11.12
N ARG A 14 -10.46 -5.65 12.37
CA ARG A 14 -10.49 -6.60 13.53
C ARG A 14 -11.57 -6.28 14.54
N VAL A 15 -12.83 -6.46 14.13
CA VAL A 15 -13.98 -6.42 15.04
C VAL A 15 -13.77 -7.47 16.13
N GLY A 16 -13.66 -7.04 17.39
CA GLY A 16 -13.63 -7.94 18.56
C GLY A 16 -12.29 -8.15 19.28
N SER A 17 -11.22 -7.41 18.93
CA SER A 17 -9.99 -7.38 19.73
C SER A 17 -9.55 -5.94 19.96
N LYS A 18 -8.93 -5.63 21.09
CA LYS A 18 -8.48 -4.27 21.50
C LYS A 18 -7.52 -3.56 20.52
N SER A 19 -7.30 -4.07 19.32
CA SER A 19 -6.36 -3.63 18.29
C SER A 19 -7.08 -3.09 17.04
N GLU A 20 -8.06 -2.20 17.22
CA GLU A 20 -9.02 -1.73 16.19
C GLU A 20 -8.54 -0.49 15.40
N GLY A 21 -7.27 -0.38 15.04
CA GLY A 21 -6.85 0.75 14.20
C GLY A 21 -6.80 0.44 12.71
N PRO A 22 -6.55 1.48 11.90
CA PRO A 22 -6.61 1.38 10.45
C PRO A 22 -5.41 0.61 9.90
N ASP A 23 -5.66 -0.39 9.07
CA ASP A 23 -4.63 -1.04 8.25
C ASP A 23 -4.64 -0.42 6.85
N TYR A 24 -3.46 -0.01 6.38
CA TYR A 24 -3.30 0.64 5.09
C TYR A 24 -2.86 -0.38 4.06
N TYR A 25 -3.51 -0.35 2.90
CA TYR A 25 -3.23 -1.26 1.80
C TYR A 25 -2.93 -0.48 0.53
N LEU A 26 -2.06 -1.05 -0.30
CA LEU A 26 -1.85 -0.63 -1.69
C LEU A 26 -2.60 -1.60 -2.60
N GLN A 27 -3.62 -1.09 -3.30
CA GLN A 27 -4.31 -1.83 -4.36
C GLN A 27 -3.56 -1.63 -5.68
N THR A 28 -3.03 -2.72 -6.21
CA THR A 28 -2.38 -2.80 -7.53
C THR A 28 -3.28 -3.55 -8.51
N CYS A 29 -2.85 -3.71 -9.76
CA CYS A 29 -3.56 -4.58 -10.71
C CYS A 29 -3.45 -6.08 -10.36
N ASP A 30 -2.40 -6.46 -9.64
CA ASP A 30 -2.08 -7.87 -9.35
C ASP A 30 -2.67 -8.33 -8.00
N GLY A 31 -3.08 -7.38 -7.15
CA GLY A 31 -3.68 -7.68 -5.86
C GLY A 31 -3.56 -6.52 -4.87
N GLU A 32 -3.64 -6.84 -3.60
CA GLU A 32 -3.50 -5.91 -2.49
C GLU A 32 -2.30 -6.28 -1.61
N HIS A 33 -1.58 -5.28 -1.14
CA HIS A 33 -0.42 -5.45 -0.26
C HIS A 33 -0.58 -4.58 0.97
N LEU A 34 -0.25 -5.11 2.15
CA LEU A 34 -0.27 -4.34 3.39
C LEU A 34 0.89 -3.33 3.38
N LEU A 35 0.65 -2.11 3.88
CA LEU A 35 1.67 -1.07 3.99
C LEU A 35 2.11 -0.90 5.44
N LYS A 36 3.43 -0.85 5.63
CA LYS A 36 4.04 -0.57 6.94
C LYS A 36 5.12 0.49 6.78
N TYR A 37 4.91 1.68 7.32
CA TYR A 37 5.92 2.75 7.30
C TYR A 37 6.85 2.68 8.51
N ALA A 38 6.29 2.48 9.71
CA ALA A 38 7.05 2.34 10.94
C ALA A 38 6.37 1.35 11.90
N ASP A 39 7.11 0.89 12.92
CA ASP A 39 6.49 0.21 14.05
C ASP A 39 5.61 1.19 14.81
N ARG A 40 4.30 0.88 14.87
CA ARG A 40 3.31 1.71 15.53
C ARG A 40 2.38 0.87 16.37
N CYS A 41 1.71 1.55 17.28
CA CYS A 41 0.63 0.95 18.04
C CYS A 41 -0.61 0.78 17.15
N LEU A 42 -1.17 -0.43 17.11
CA LEU A 42 -2.19 -0.83 16.13
C LEU A 42 -3.43 0.08 16.14
N TRP A 43 -3.79 0.66 17.28
CA TRP A 43 -4.94 1.56 17.44
C TRP A 43 -4.71 3.01 16.99
N LYS A 44 -3.49 3.41 16.67
CA LYS A 44 -3.20 4.79 16.23
C LYS A 44 -3.11 4.82 14.70
N PRO A 45 -3.71 5.83 14.03
CA PRO A 45 -3.54 6.02 12.60
C PRO A 45 -2.06 6.26 12.27
N ASP A 46 -1.64 5.80 11.10
CA ASP A 46 -0.35 6.16 10.53
C ASP A 46 -0.60 7.41 9.71
N TYR A 47 -0.38 8.58 10.30
CA TYR A 47 -0.69 9.84 9.63
C TYR A 47 0.07 10.04 8.31
N TYR A 48 1.23 9.39 8.15
CA TYR A 48 1.97 9.44 6.90
C TYR A 48 1.23 8.69 5.80
N LEU A 49 0.77 7.47 6.06
CA LEU A 49 -0.01 6.67 5.11
C LEU A 49 -1.46 7.18 4.95
N GLU A 50 -2.06 7.69 6.02
CA GLU A 50 -3.41 8.28 6.03
C GLU A 50 -3.49 9.46 5.06
N PHE A 51 -2.46 10.30 4.98
CA PHE A 51 -2.40 11.41 4.05
C PHE A 51 -2.58 10.98 2.59
N PHE A 52 -2.16 9.76 2.26
CA PHE A 52 -2.28 9.19 0.92
C PHE A 52 -3.54 8.37 0.70
N CYS A 53 -4.41 8.22 1.71
CA CYS A 53 -5.64 7.45 1.60
C CYS A 53 -6.51 7.96 0.44
N ARG A 54 -7.01 7.03 -0.39
CA ARG A 54 -7.76 7.27 -1.62
C ARG A 54 -6.99 8.01 -2.71
N LYS A 55 -5.65 8.02 -2.63
CA LYS A 55 -4.79 8.59 -3.67
C LYS A 55 -4.02 7.50 -4.38
N PHE A 56 -3.79 7.72 -5.67
CA PHE A 56 -2.83 6.92 -6.40
C PHE A 56 -1.42 7.37 -6.01
N VAL A 57 -0.56 6.40 -5.75
CA VAL A 57 0.81 6.65 -5.30
C VAL A 57 1.81 5.74 -5.99
N GLU A 58 3.06 6.19 -5.97
CA GLU A 58 4.24 5.37 -6.14
C GLU A 58 4.94 5.24 -4.77
N ILE A 59 5.20 3.99 -4.37
CA ILE A 59 5.85 3.63 -3.11
C ILE A 59 7.22 3.05 -3.42
N ASN A 60 8.26 3.59 -2.81
CA ASN A 60 9.56 2.94 -2.78
C ASN A 60 9.75 2.26 -1.43
N GLY A 61 10.11 0.98 -1.47
CA GLY A 61 10.16 0.18 -0.26
C GLY A 61 10.76 -1.20 -0.46
N GLU A 62 10.57 -2.04 0.55
CA GLU A 62 10.98 -3.45 0.53
C GLU A 62 9.73 -4.32 0.64
N PHE A 63 9.57 -5.23 -0.32
CA PHE A 63 8.46 -6.17 -0.32
C PHE A 63 8.85 -7.44 0.41
N ASP A 64 8.15 -7.70 1.50
CA ASP A 64 8.19 -8.93 2.25
C ASP A 64 7.14 -9.90 1.68
N LYS A 65 7.62 -10.95 1.01
CA LYS A 65 6.78 -11.96 0.37
C LYS A 65 6.09 -12.89 1.36
N GLU A 66 6.67 -13.12 2.54
CA GLU A 66 6.13 -14.09 3.50
C GLU A 66 4.83 -13.59 4.11
N ILE A 67 4.77 -12.28 4.39
CA ILE A 67 3.63 -11.62 5.02
C ILE A 67 2.89 -10.66 4.07
N ASN A 68 3.19 -10.70 2.77
CA ASN A 68 2.60 -9.86 1.73
C ASN A 68 2.54 -8.35 2.10
N THR A 69 3.64 -7.83 2.64
CA THR A 69 3.73 -6.48 3.22
C THR A 69 4.83 -5.67 2.53
N ILE A 70 4.55 -4.40 2.24
CA ILE A 70 5.54 -3.44 1.75
C ILE A 70 5.98 -2.56 2.91
N ASN A 71 7.25 -2.68 3.28
CA ASN A 71 7.93 -1.77 4.19
C ASN A 71 8.25 -0.48 3.44
N VAL A 72 7.49 0.57 3.72
CA VAL A 72 7.49 1.85 3.01
C VAL A 72 8.69 2.68 3.45
N LYS A 73 9.52 3.13 2.50
CA LYS A 73 10.59 4.12 2.74
C LYS A 73 10.13 5.53 2.36
N CYS A 74 9.49 5.67 1.19
CA CYS A 74 8.88 6.91 0.77
C CYS A 74 7.67 6.67 -0.15
N VAL A 75 6.78 7.65 -0.16
CA VAL A 75 5.56 7.68 -0.98
C VAL A 75 5.49 8.99 -1.74
N SER A 76 5.16 8.92 -3.03
CA SER A 76 4.86 10.07 -3.88
C SER A 76 3.47 9.89 -4.50
N GLU A 77 2.68 10.96 -4.51
CA GLU A 77 1.38 10.97 -5.18
C GLU A 77 1.57 10.99 -6.71
N ILE A 78 0.71 10.27 -7.42
CA ILE A 78 0.66 10.26 -8.89
C ILE A 78 -0.76 10.64 -9.35
N PHE A 79 -0.83 11.51 -10.35
CA PHE A 79 -2.11 12.01 -10.87
C PHE A 79 -2.52 11.16 -12.08
N THR A 80 -3.37 10.17 -11.83
CA THR A 80 -3.93 9.28 -12.86
C THR A 80 -5.42 9.04 -12.58
N GLY A 81 -6.19 8.80 -13.65
CA GLY A 81 -7.61 8.44 -13.55
C GLY A 81 -7.86 6.94 -13.32
N LEU A 82 -6.84 6.10 -13.47
CA LEU A 82 -6.93 4.63 -13.39
C LEU A 82 -5.78 4.04 -12.57
N ILE A 83 -6.01 2.85 -12.00
CA ILE A 83 -4.95 2.08 -11.31
C ILE A 83 -3.79 1.87 -12.29
N PRO A 84 -2.55 2.29 -11.93
CA PRO A 84 -1.38 2.11 -12.77
C PRO A 84 -1.16 0.64 -13.12
N ARG A 85 -1.04 0.34 -14.41
CA ARG A 85 -0.69 -1.00 -14.87
C ARG A 85 0.82 -1.19 -14.79
N ASN A 86 1.22 -2.43 -14.49
CA ASN A 86 2.63 -2.80 -14.58
C ASN A 86 2.99 -3.02 -16.06
N GLU A 87 3.63 -2.03 -16.68
CA GLU A 87 4.01 -2.09 -18.10
C GLU A 87 4.97 -3.25 -18.42
N ALA A 88 5.76 -3.70 -17.44
CA ALA A 88 6.66 -4.85 -17.60
C ALA A 88 5.93 -6.19 -17.84
N LEU A 89 4.66 -6.30 -17.42
CA LEU A 89 3.82 -7.49 -17.67
C LEU A 89 3.08 -7.43 -19.02
N LEU A 90 3.05 -6.26 -19.68
CA LEU A 90 2.40 -6.09 -20.98
C LEU A 90 3.32 -6.48 -22.15
N THR A 91 4.64 -6.33 -21.99
CA THR A 91 5.65 -6.65 -23.01
C THR A 91 5.94 -8.14 -23.18
N THR A 92 5.40 -9.01 -22.33
CA THR A 92 5.62 -10.48 -22.42
C THR A 92 4.61 -11.20 -23.32
N LYS A 93 3.67 -10.47 -23.96
CA LYS A 93 2.76 -11.04 -24.96
C LYS A 93 3.23 -10.68 -26.38
N VAL A 94 4.17 -11.45 -26.91
CA VAL A 94 4.42 -11.61 -28.36
C VAL A 94 4.45 -13.09 -28.67
#